data_AF-B8L4D1-F1
#
_entry.id   AF-B8L4D1-F1
#
_cell.length_a   1.000
_cell.length_b   1.000
_cell.length_c   1.000
_cell.angle_alpha   90.00
_cell.angle_beta   90.00
_cell.angle_gamma   90.00
#
_symmetry.space_group_name_H-M   'P 1'
#
loop_
_entity.id
_entity.type
_entity.pdbx_description
1 polymer ?
#
loop_
_entity_poly.entity_id
_entity_poly.type
_entity_poly.pdbx_seq_one_letter_code
_entity_poly.pdbx_strand_id
1 'polypeptide(L)'
;MPVLVPISDQHFTMIDFTLEERTLDAIFSQWAADVVNPTPYTAIGGDDGISLIDAPALWPGGRDSLSVAYEGGIEVTPLYFGAGTSFTANLASNGINRYQSMDTGRRVALIYHPTGLDSGLSEFSGIRNSVVGLFRGSYNRTGEGVKFVARAVAGKRVEVAVDNTAAAAGVTVKAVVFAGTSVVSVADVGTIPRGQRYLIQMTTRGGAVSGTVVDQAGAPAARRVVIHERETGSVVGRGMSGTDGRYSIDVSLLPGKVMYVIALDDEVAPLTNAVIADRVVLQ
;
A
#
# COMPACT_ATOMS: atom_id res chain seq x y z
N MET A 1 6.43 5.21 16.27
CA MET A 1 5.55 6.18 15.58
C MET A 1 5.55 5.81 14.11
N PRO A 2 4.39 5.85 13.42
CA PRO A 2 4.33 5.53 11.99
C PRO A 2 5.23 6.46 11.17
N VAL A 3 5.85 5.92 10.12
CA VAL A 3 6.66 6.70 9.17
C VAL A 3 5.75 7.17 8.03
N LEU A 4 5.63 8.49 7.86
CA LEU A 4 4.89 9.06 6.75
C LEU A 4 5.79 9.20 5.51
N VAL A 5 5.34 8.64 4.38
CA VAL A 5 6.08 8.67 3.11
C VAL A 5 5.19 9.29 2.02
N PRO A 6 5.41 10.57 1.67
CA PRO A 6 4.75 11.21 0.54
C PRO A 6 5.26 10.64 -0.80
N ILE A 7 4.35 10.25 -1.69
CA ILE A 7 4.68 9.73 -3.02
C ILE A 7 4.43 10.81 -4.09
N SER A 8 3.31 11.53 -3.95
CA SER A 8 2.91 12.67 -4.77
C SER A 8 2.03 13.61 -3.94
N ASP A 9 1.55 14.69 -4.56
CA ASP A 9 0.64 15.65 -3.91
C ASP A 9 -0.69 15.00 -3.49
N GLN A 10 -1.07 13.88 -4.12
CA GLN A 10 -2.34 13.19 -3.88
C GLN A 10 -2.18 11.79 -3.26
N HIS A 11 -0.95 11.28 -3.13
CA HIS A 11 -0.69 9.91 -2.68
C HIS A 11 0.43 9.87 -1.65
N PHE A 12 0.22 9.10 -0.59
CA PHE A 12 1.20 8.82 0.44
C PHE A 12 0.97 7.41 0.99
N THR A 13 1.90 6.96 1.81
CA THR A 13 1.70 5.82 2.70
C THR A 13 2.13 6.17 4.11
N MET A 14 1.42 5.66 5.11
CA MET A 14 1.93 5.59 6.49
C MET A 14 2.42 4.17 6.73
N ILE A 15 3.56 4.04 7.40
CA ILE A 15 4.22 2.75 7.61
C ILE A 15 4.38 2.52 9.11
N ASP A 16 3.69 1.51 9.61
CA ASP A 16 3.91 0.97 10.95
C ASP A 16 4.90 -0.19 10.90
N PHE A 17 5.74 -0.26 11.92
CA PHE A 17 6.77 -1.28 12.07
C PHE A 17 6.71 -1.86 13.48
N THR A 18 6.22 -3.09 13.61
CA THR A 18 5.92 -3.71 14.89
C THR A 18 6.51 -5.10 14.99
N LEU A 19 6.98 -5.45 16.20
CA LEU A 19 7.43 -6.81 16.49
C LEU A 19 6.26 -7.78 16.32
N GLU A 20 6.50 -8.90 15.65
CA GLU A 20 5.50 -9.90 15.36
C GLU A 20 5.87 -11.22 16.04
N GLU A 21 4.98 -11.75 16.86
CA GLU A 21 5.22 -12.97 17.64
C GLU A 21 4.79 -14.24 16.89
N ARG A 22 3.83 -14.14 15.95
CA ARG A 22 3.32 -15.27 15.18
C ARG A 22 4.27 -15.69 14.06
N THR A 23 4.49 -16.99 13.90
CA THR A 23 5.25 -17.52 12.77
C THR A 23 4.64 -17.10 11.42
N LEU A 24 5.47 -17.06 10.37
CA LEU A 24 4.98 -16.72 9.03
C LEU A 24 3.85 -17.66 8.55
N ASP A 25 3.93 -18.95 8.87
CA ASP A 25 2.86 -19.90 8.50
C ASP A 25 1.54 -19.64 9.25
N ALA A 26 1.62 -19.22 10.52
CA ALA A 26 0.43 -18.85 11.29
C ALA A 26 -0.22 -17.57 10.71
N ILE A 27 0.59 -16.58 10.34
CA ILE A 27 0.13 -15.36 9.68
C ILE A 27 -0.52 -15.68 8.32
N PHE A 28 0.16 -16.47 7.49
CA PHE A 28 -0.36 -16.87 6.18
C PHE A 28 -1.69 -17.60 6.31
N SER A 29 -1.78 -18.57 7.23
CA SER A 29 -3.00 -19.35 7.46
C SER A 29 -4.16 -18.47 7.93
N GLN A 30 -3.89 -17.53 8.84
CA GLN A 30 -4.89 -16.57 9.30
C GLN A 30 -5.38 -15.66 8.17
N TRP A 31 -4.46 -15.12 7.36
CA TRP A 31 -4.80 -14.23 6.26
C TRP A 31 -5.45 -14.94 5.08
N ALA A 32 -5.17 -16.22 4.87
CA ALA A 32 -5.77 -17.03 3.81
C ALA A 32 -7.27 -17.21 4.02
N ALA A 33 -7.76 -17.14 5.27
CA ALA A 33 -9.19 -17.18 5.57
C ALA A 33 -9.98 -16.04 4.92
N ASP A 34 -9.32 -14.92 4.58
CA ASP A 34 -9.95 -13.77 3.91
C ASP A 34 -10.03 -13.92 2.38
N VAL A 35 -9.45 -14.98 1.81
CA VAL A 35 -9.35 -15.21 0.35
C VAL A 35 -10.39 -16.25 -0.09
N VAL A 36 -11.63 -15.80 -0.22
CA VAL A 36 -12.73 -16.64 -0.77
C VAL A 36 -12.47 -16.93 -2.26
N ASN A 37 -12.68 -18.19 -2.67
CA ASN A 37 -12.49 -18.69 -4.04
C ASN A 37 -11.11 -18.32 -4.63
N PRO A 38 -10.02 -18.81 -4.02
CA PRO A 38 -8.67 -18.35 -4.35
C PRO A 38 -8.25 -18.78 -5.76
N THR A 39 -7.66 -17.83 -6.50
CA THR A 39 -6.85 -18.08 -7.69
C THR A 39 -5.38 -18.14 -7.27
N PRO A 40 -4.61 -19.17 -7.61
CA PRO A 40 -3.21 -19.24 -7.24
C PRO A 40 -2.37 -18.19 -8.00
N TYR A 41 -1.32 -17.70 -7.36
CA TYR A 41 -0.21 -17.10 -8.09
C TYR A 41 0.64 -18.20 -8.71
N THR A 42 1.06 -18.00 -9.96
CA THR A 42 2.07 -18.85 -10.58
C THR A 42 3.41 -18.62 -9.87
N ALA A 43 4.16 -19.69 -9.63
CA ALA A 43 5.51 -19.58 -9.09
C ALA A 43 6.37 -18.71 -10.03
N ILE A 44 7.01 -17.72 -9.46
CA ILE A 44 7.94 -16.82 -10.12
C ILE A 44 9.22 -16.85 -9.30
N GLY A 45 10.33 -17.16 -9.96
CA GLY A 45 11.61 -17.32 -9.31
C GLY A 45 12.70 -16.90 -10.26
N GLY A 46 13.83 -16.51 -9.69
CA GLY A 46 14.96 -16.09 -10.48
C GLY A 46 15.82 -15.09 -9.73
N ASP A 47 16.80 -14.63 -10.48
CA ASP A 47 17.79 -13.67 -10.05
C ASP A 47 17.55 -12.35 -10.74
N ASP A 48 17.94 -11.24 -10.11
CA ASP A 48 18.03 -9.94 -10.77
C ASP A 48 16.82 -9.59 -11.66
N GLY A 49 15.63 -9.54 -11.06
CA GLY A 49 14.41 -9.25 -11.80
C GLY A 49 13.30 -8.65 -10.95
N ILE A 50 12.17 -8.47 -11.61
CA ILE A 50 10.93 -8.02 -10.99
C ILE A 50 9.79 -8.77 -11.65
N SER A 51 8.84 -9.18 -10.83
CA SER A 51 7.61 -9.78 -11.33
C SER A 51 6.42 -8.92 -10.99
N LEU A 52 5.60 -8.68 -12.02
CA LEU A 52 4.27 -8.12 -11.84
C LEU A 52 3.37 -9.19 -11.23
N ILE A 53 2.74 -8.86 -10.11
CA ILE A 53 1.74 -9.73 -9.50
C ILE A 53 0.35 -9.11 -9.70
N ASP A 54 -0.59 -9.95 -10.12
CA ASP A 54 -2.00 -9.57 -10.21
C ASP A 54 -2.54 -9.36 -8.79
N ALA A 55 -2.49 -8.14 -8.28
CA ALA A 55 -3.02 -7.76 -6.98
C ALA A 55 -4.27 -6.89 -7.12
N PRO A 56 -5.17 -6.89 -6.13
CA PRO A 56 -6.25 -5.92 -6.10
C PRO A 56 -5.72 -4.49 -6.04
N ALA A 57 -6.42 -3.55 -6.67
CA ALA A 57 -6.04 -2.13 -6.66
C ALA A 57 -6.01 -1.58 -5.23
N LEU A 58 -4.90 -0.91 -4.88
CA LEU A 58 -4.66 -0.38 -3.55
C LEU A 58 -5.19 1.04 -3.36
N TRP A 59 -5.47 1.79 -4.44
CA TRP A 59 -6.11 3.09 -4.37
C TRP A 59 -7.47 3.09 -5.09
N PRO A 60 -8.46 3.87 -4.59
CA PRO A 60 -9.77 3.94 -5.22
C PRO A 60 -9.72 4.45 -6.66
N GLY A 61 -10.29 3.70 -7.61
CA GLY A 61 -10.37 4.09 -9.02
C GLY A 61 -9.10 3.83 -9.85
N GLY A 62 -8.06 3.24 -9.25
CA GLY A 62 -6.80 2.91 -9.92
C GLY A 62 -6.77 1.53 -10.60
N ARG A 63 -5.79 1.36 -11.49
CA ARG A 63 -5.29 0.06 -12.01
C ARG A 63 -3.97 -0.28 -11.30
N ASP A 64 -3.91 0.01 -10.03
CA ASP A 64 -2.67 -0.03 -9.26
C ASP A 64 -2.23 -1.48 -9.10
N SER A 65 -0.94 -1.72 -9.35
CA SER A 65 -0.36 -3.05 -9.34
C SER A 65 0.71 -3.13 -8.26
N LEU A 66 0.93 -4.35 -7.79
CA LEU A 66 2.09 -4.68 -6.99
C LEU A 66 3.13 -5.36 -7.86
N SER A 67 4.36 -5.18 -7.47
CA SER A 67 5.45 -5.99 -7.98
C SER A 67 6.32 -6.50 -6.86
N VAL A 68 6.96 -7.61 -7.14
CA VAL A 68 7.90 -8.24 -6.22
C VAL A 68 9.27 -8.18 -6.87
N ALA A 69 10.16 -7.43 -6.24
CA ALA A 69 11.55 -7.33 -6.66
C ALA A 69 12.31 -8.57 -6.19
N TYR A 70 13.09 -9.17 -7.08
CA TYR A 70 13.84 -10.38 -6.75
C TYR A 70 15.00 -10.09 -5.81
N GLU A 71 15.54 -8.87 -5.85
CA GLU A 71 16.52 -8.33 -4.91
C GLU A 71 15.86 -7.74 -3.64
N GLY A 72 14.73 -8.28 -3.22
CA GLY A 72 14.23 -8.01 -1.87
C GLY A 72 13.36 -6.79 -1.73
N GLY A 73 12.06 -6.93 -1.97
CA GLY A 73 11.11 -5.87 -1.66
C GLY A 73 9.81 -6.00 -2.43
N ILE A 74 8.90 -5.08 -2.14
CA ILE A 74 7.61 -4.96 -2.84
C ILE A 74 7.46 -3.53 -3.31
N GLU A 75 7.16 -3.34 -4.59
CA GLU A 75 6.80 -2.02 -5.12
C GLU A 75 5.29 -1.87 -5.23
N VAL A 76 4.86 -0.66 -4.91
CA VAL A 76 3.48 -0.23 -4.94
C VAL A 76 3.41 1.03 -5.80
N THR A 77 2.64 0.99 -6.88
CA THR A 77 2.53 2.12 -7.81
C THR A 77 1.11 2.67 -7.83
N PRO A 78 0.90 3.93 -7.41
CA PRO A 78 -0.41 4.60 -7.43
C PRO A 78 -0.83 5.11 -8.83
N LEU A 79 -0.17 4.62 -9.88
CA LEU A 79 -0.36 5.04 -11.27
C LEU A 79 -0.34 3.80 -12.16
N TYR A 80 -0.97 3.89 -13.33
CA TYR A 80 -1.08 2.76 -14.25
C TYR A 80 0.30 2.14 -14.55
N PHE A 81 0.44 0.86 -14.24
CA PHE A 81 1.57 0.03 -14.65
C PHE A 81 1.36 -0.40 -16.11
N GLY A 82 1.98 0.34 -17.04
CA GLY A 82 2.26 -0.22 -18.37
C GLY A 82 3.37 -1.27 -18.27
N ALA A 83 3.61 -2.05 -19.33
CA ALA A 83 4.77 -2.96 -19.42
C ALA A 83 6.07 -2.14 -19.37
N GLY A 84 6.53 -1.82 -18.16
CA GLY A 84 7.79 -1.14 -17.90
C GLY A 84 8.95 -2.11 -18.02
N THR A 85 10.12 -1.58 -18.36
CA THR A 85 11.36 -2.34 -18.31
C THR A 85 11.89 -2.35 -16.88
N SER A 86 12.38 -3.50 -16.42
CA SER A 86 13.16 -3.54 -15.18
C SER A 86 14.47 -2.76 -15.34
N PHE A 87 14.92 -2.15 -14.26
CA PHE A 87 16.23 -1.54 -14.16
C PHE A 87 16.81 -1.78 -12.76
N THR A 88 18.13 -1.71 -12.68
CA THR A 88 18.85 -1.79 -11.41
C THR A 88 19.05 -0.38 -10.84
N ALA A 89 18.54 -0.12 -9.65
CA ALA A 89 18.85 1.07 -8.87
C ALA A 89 20.05 0.79 -7.94
N ASN A 90 21.11 1.60 -8.09
CA ASN A 90 22.24 1.58 -7.16
C ASN A 90 21.98 2.60 -6.05
N LEU A 91 21.80 2.11 -4.82
CA LEU A 91 21.30 2.90 -3.69
C LEU A 91 22.29 2.98 -2.53
N ALA A 92 23.58 2.72 -2.79
CA ALA A 92 24.58 2.47 -1.75
C ALA A 92 24.71 3.62 -0.74
N SER A 93 24.57 4.86 -1.20
CA SER A 93 24.55 6.06 -0.34
C SER A 93 23.40 6.07 0.67
N ASN A 94 22.35 5.27 0.43
CA ASN A 94 21.17 5.15 1.27
C ASN A 94 21.20 3.86 2.12
N GLY A 95 22.32 3.15 2.17
CA GLY A 95 22.45 1.87 2.90
C GLY A 95 21.74 0.70 2.23
N ILE A 96 21.45 0.80 0.93
CA ILE A 96 20.92 -0.29 0.11
C ILE A 96 21.91 -0.53 -1.03
N ASN A 97 22.54 -1.69 -1.13
CA ASN A 97 23.57 -1.89 -2.17
C ASN A 97 22.97 -1.84 -3.59
N ARG A 98 21.95 -2.67 -3.82
CA ARG A 98 21.30 -2.85 -5.12
C ARG A 98 19.81 -3.14 -4.91
N TYR A 99 18.99 -2.67 -5.84
CA TYR A 99 17.56 -2.99 -5.87
C TYR A 99 17.05 -3.04 -7.31
N GLN A 100 16.37 -4.13 -7.68
CA GLN A 100 15.65 -4.22 -8.96
C GLN A 100 14.32 -3.50 -8.85
N SER A 101 14.09 -2.59 -9.78
CA SER A 101 12.92 -1.74 -9.81
C SER A 101 12.35 -1.66 -11.22
N MET A 102 11.07 -1.31 -11.36
CA MET A 102 10.51 -1.05 -12.69
C MET A 102 10.60 0.41 -13.09
N ASP A 103 11.03 0.70 -14.31
CA ASP A 103 11.10 2.07 -14.82
C ASP A 103 9.71 2.59 -15.20
N THR A 104 8.90 2.91 -14.19
CA THR A 104 7.54 3.42 -14.39
C THR A 104 7.23 4.55 -13.42
N GLY A 105 6.67 5.63 -13.97
CA GLY A 105 5.94 6.68 -13.24
C GLY A 105 6.52 7.06 -11.88
N ARG A 106 5.63 7.36 -10.92
CA ARG A 106 5.99 7.50 -9.50
C ARG A 106 5.49 6.30 -8.72
N ARG A 107 6.31 5.78 -7.81
CA ARG A 107 6.01 4.58 -7.02
C ARG A 107 6.76 4.58 -5.69
N VAL A 108 6.33 3.72 -4.77
CA VAL A 108 7.04 3.45 -3.51
C VAL A 108 7.46 1.99 -3.46
N ALA A 109 8.72 1.75 -3.11
CA ALA A 109 9.26 0.43 -2.83
C ALA A 109 9.47 0.28 -1.33
N LEU A 110 8.91 -0.79 -0.75
CA LEU A 110 9.30 -1.26 0.57
C LEU A 110 10.42 -2.29 0.40
N ILE A 111 11.62 -1.87 0.77
CA ILE A 111 12.86 -2.65 0.61
C ILE A 111 13.23 -3.19 1.97
N TYR A 112 13.26 -4.52 2.08
CA TYR A 112 13.52 -5.23 3.34
C TYR A 112 14.52 -6.36 3.14
N HIS A 113 15.30 -6.33 2.08
CA HIS A 113 16.43 -7.24 1.91
C HIS A 113 17.48 -6.63 0.97
N PRO A 114 18.28 -5.67 1.46
CA PRO A 114 19.20 -4.91 0.61
C PRO A 114 20.59 -5.56 0.58
N THR A 115 20.85 -6.52 -0.30
CA THR A 115 22.17 -7.18 -0.30
C THR A 115 22.82 -7.23 -1.68
N GLY A 116 24.16 -7.18 -1.64
CA GLY A 116 25.01 -6.76 -2.76
C GLY A 116 25.82 -7.88 -3.40
N LEU A 117 25.52 -9.15 -3.11
CA LEU A 117 26.35 -10.28 -3.56
C LEU A 117 25.53 -11.49 -4.05
N ASP A 118 24.43 -11.26 -4.80
CA ASP A 118 23.61 -12.30 -5.47
C ASP A 118 22.41 -12.78 -4.62
N SER A 119 21.48 -11.87 -4.33
CA SER A 119 20.28 -12.11 -3.53
C SER A 119 19.02 -12.19 -4.40
N GLY A 120 18.66 -13.41 -4.80
CA GLY A 120 17.45 -13.68 -5.58
C GLY A 120 16.28 -14.21 -4.75
N LEU A 121 15.07 -13.99 -5.26
CA LEU A 121 13.85 -14.64 -4.79
C LEU A 121 13.90 -16.12 -5.19
N SER A 122 14.12 -16.99 -4.20
CA SER A 122 14.31 -18.42 -4.43
C SER A 122 13.00 -19.20 -4.42
N GLU A 123 11.99 -18.68 -3.71
CA GLU A 123 10.67 -19.30 -3.60
C GLU A 123 9.60 -18.23 -3.64
N PHE A 124 8.52 -18.51 -4.36
CA PHE A 124 7.34 -17.65 -4.37
C PHE A 124 6.08 -18.48 -4.57
N SER A 125 5.06 -18.20 -3.75
CA SER A 125 3.73 -18.80 -3.90
C SER A 125 2.68 -17.89 -3.30
N GLY A 126 1.43 -18.10 -3.67
CA GLY A 126 0.33 -17.42 -3.01
C GLY A 126 -1.01 -17.65 -3.69
N ILE A 127 -1.99 -16.88 -3.24
CA ILE A 127 -3.38 -16.93 -3.66
C ILE A 127 -3.94 -15.50 -3.74
N ARG A 128 -4.93 -15.30 -4.60
CA ARG A 128 -5.62 -14.02 -4.75
C ARG A 128 -7.10 -14.19 -5.04
N ASN A 129 -7.84 -13.12 -4.79
CA ASN A 129 -9.13 -12.85 -5.41
C ASN A 129 -9.22 -11.34 -5.72
N SER A 130 -10.41 -10.84 -6.03
CA SER A 130 -10.62 -9.42 -6.36
C SER A 130 -10.41 -8.46 -5.18
N VAL A 131 -10.32 -8.96 -3.95
CA VAL A 131 -10.26 -8.16 -2.72
C VAL A 131 -8.89 -8.28 -2.04
N VAL A 132 -8.29 -9.47 -2.08
CA VAL A 132 -7.07 -9.79 -1.35
C VAL A 132 -6.10 -10.51 -2.26
N GLY A 133 -4.86 -10.04 -2.30
CA GLY A 133 -3.71 -10.80 -2.80
C GLY A 133 -2.84 -11.21 -1.61
N LEU A 134 -2.62 -12.50 -1.41
CA LEU A 134 -1.79 -13.05 -0.34
C LEU A 134 -0.68 -13.90 -0.94
N PHE A 135 0.57 -13.60 -0.61
CA PHE A 135 1.72 -14.31 -1.15
C PHE A 135 2.85 -14.39 -0.15
N ARG A 136 3.80 -15.25 -0.43
CA ARG A 136 4.96 -15.49 0.42
C ARG A 136 6.15 -15.86 -0.43
N GLY A 137 7.33 -15.62 0.11
CA GLY A 137 8.56 -16.01 -0.54
C GLY A 137 9.76 -16.04 0.38
N SER A 138 10.86 -16.51 -0.19
CA SER A 138 12.15 -16.67 0.48
C SER A 138 13.23 -15.98 -0.37
N TYR A 139 14.03 -15.14 0.27
CA TYR A 139 15.30 -14.61 -0.25
C TYR A 139 16.42 -15.33 0.49
N ASN A 140 17.12 -16.25 -0.19
CA ASN A 140 18.05 -17.15 0.50
C ASN A 140 19.29 -17.53 -0.32
N ARG A 141 19.63 -16.75 -1.35
CA ARG A 141 20.69 -17.15 -2.28
C ARG A 141 22.10 -17.01 -1.71
N THR A 142 22.32 -16.06 -0.79
CA THR A 142 23.60 -15.78 -0.10
C THR A 142 23.60 -16.22 1.37
N GLY A 143 22.62 -17.02 1.79
CA GLY A 143 22.50 -17.46 3.19
C GLY A 143 22.01 -16.37 4.16
N GLU A 144 21.45 -15.27 3.64
CA GLU A 144 20.86 -14.17 4.43
C GLU A 144 19.53 -14.56 5.09
N GLY A 145 18.86 -15.59 4.55
CA GLY A 145 17.76 -16.28 5.21
C GLY A 145 16.59 -15.38 5.54
N VAL A 146 16.13 -14.57 4.57
CA VAL A 146 14.97 -13.70 4.77
C VAL A 146 13.74 -14.31 4.13
N LYS A 147 12.69 -14.47 4.93
CA LYS A 147 11.40 -14.98 4.48
C LYS A 147 10.34 -13.94 4.70
N PHE A 148 9.29 -13.98 3.90
CA PHE A 148 8.19 -13.05 4.07
C PHE A 148 6.83 -13.66 3.73
N VAL A 149 5.80 -13.10 4.35
CA VAL A 149 4.40 -13.26 3.96
C VAL A 149 3.84 -11.86 3.78
N ALA A 150 3.24 -11.61 2.63
CA ALA A 150 2.69 -10.32 2.28
C ALA A 150 1.22 -10.43 1.86
N ARG A 151 0.43 -9.45 2.26
CA ARG A 151 -0.97 -9.32 1.85
C ARG A 151 -1.27 -7.92 1.37
N ALA A 152 -1.91 -7.84 0.21
CA ALA A 152 -2.52 -6.64 -0.34
C ALA A 152 -4.03 -6.71 -0.13
N VAL A 153 -4.61 -5.68 0.47
CA VAL A 153 -6.06 -5.58 0.67
C VAL A 153 -6.59 -4.39 -0.11
N ALA A 154 -7.53 -4.64 -1.03
CA ALA A 154 -8.10 -3.68 -1.96
C ALA A 154 -8.47 -2.35 -1.28
N GLY A 155 -7.94 -1.25 -1.80
CA GLY A 155 -8.15 0.10 -1.31
C GLY A 155 -7.56 0.40 0.06
N LYS A 156 -7.04 -0.58 0.82
CA LYS A 156 -6.73 -0.41 2.25
C LYS A 156 -5.24 -0.29 2.53
N ARG A 157 -4.49 -1.36 2.27
CA ARG A 157 -3.12 -1.51 2.78
C ARG A 157 -2.36 -2.67 2.15
N VAL A 158 -1.04 -2.59 2.29
CA VAL A 158 -0.12 -3.72 2.14
C VAL A 158 0.44 -4.06 3.53
N GLU A 159 0.44 -5.34 3.87
CA GLU A 159 0.98 -5.86 5.12
C GLU A 159 2.08 -6.87 4.77
N VAL A 160 3.29 -6.70 5.31
CA VAL A 160 4.43 -7.57 5.03
C VAL A 160 5.02 -8.03 6.35
N ALA A 161 4.82 -9.29 6.69
CA ALA A 161 5.53 -9.95 7.77
C ALA A 161 6.86 -10.46 7.22
N VAL A 162 7.97 -10.02 7.81
CA VAL A 162 9.33 -10.39 7.40
C VAL A 162 10.04 -11.08 8.56
N ASP A 163 10.68 -12.21 8.26
CA ASP A 163 11.48 -13.01 9.18
C ASP A 163 12.95 -12.94 8.77
N ASN A 164 13.80 -12.47 9.68
CA ASN A 164 15.25 -12.51 9.49
C ASN A 164 15.82 -13.72 10.25
N THR A 165 16.08 -14.81 9.55
CA THR A 165 16.58 -16.04 10.20
C THR A 165 18.10 -16.10 10.31
N ALA A 166 18.85 -15.39 9.45
CA ALA A 166 20.29 -15.60 9.34
C ALA A 166 21.16 -14.32 9.35
N ALA A 167 20.68 -13.16 8.89
CA ALA A 167 21.50 -11.96 8.79
C ALA A 167 21.84 -11.36 10.18
N ALA A 168 23.09 -11.57 10.60
CA ALA A 168 23.59 -11.16 11.92
C ALA A 168 23.57 -9.64 12.15
N ALA A 169 23.81 -8.84 11.11
CA ALA A 169 23.74 -7.38 11.18
C ALA A 169 22.30 -6.84 11.28
N GLY A 170 21.30 -7.72 11.21
CA GLY A 170 19.91 -7.32 11.04
C GLY A 170 19.59 -7.01 9.57
N VAL A 171 18.30 -6.95 9.28
CA VAL A 171 17.77 -6.63 7.96
C VAL A 171 17.17 -5.24 8.02
N THR A 172 17.79 -4.29 7.30
CA THR A 172 17.28 -2.91 7.26
C THR A 172 16.05 -2.83 6.37
N VAL A 173 15.02 -2.13 6.86
CA VAL A 173 13.80 -1.85 6.13
C VAL A 173 13.77 -0.36 5.78
N LYS A 174 13.58 -0.07 4.49
CA LYS A 174 13.45 1.30 3.98
C LYS A 174 12.25 1.42 3.06
N ALA A 175 11.66 2.60 3.05
CA ALA A 175 10.70 3.00 2.03
C ALA A 175 11.39 3.96 1.06
N VAL A 176 11.41 3.61 -0.22
CA VAL A 176 12.05 4.40 -1.26
C VAL A 176 11.00 4.86 -2.27
N VAL A 177 10.94 6.16 -2.51
CA VAL A 177 10.08 6.72 -3.56
C VAL A 177 10.90 6.92 -4.81
N PHE A 178 10.42 6.39 -5.92
CA PHE A 178 11.03 6.54 -7.23
C PHE A 178 10.17 7.41 -8.16
N ALA A 179 10.82 8.07 -9.11
CA ALA A 179 10.22 8.72 -10.28
C ALA A 179 11.01 8.29 -11.53
N GLY A 180 10.43 7.37 -12.33
CA GLY A 180 11.15 6.66 -13.37
C GLY A 180 12.32 5.87 -12.76
N THR A 181 13.53 6.13 -13.25
CA THR A 181 14.78 5.56 -12.73
C THR A 181 15.40 6.31 -11.55
N SER A 182 14.83 7.46 -11.17
CA SER A 182 15.41 8.34 -10.14
C SER A 182 14.83 8.07 -8.76
N VAL A 183 15.68 8.13 -7.73
CA VAL A 183 15.27 8.13 -6.32
C VAL A 183 14.88 9.54 -5.93
N VAL A 184 13.66 9.71 -5.41
CA VAL A 184 13.12 11.01 -4.99
C VAL A 184 13.19 11.17 -3.47
N SER A 185 12.94 10.09 -2.72
CA SER A 185 13.06 10.11 -1.27
C SER A 185 13.38 8.71 -0.73
N VAL A 186 14.02 8.69 0.44
CA VAL A 186 14.27 7.48 1.21
C VAL A 186 13.90 7.77 2.66
N ALA A 187 13.10 6.89 3.25
CA ALA A 187 12.75 6.93 4.66
C ALA A 187 13.20 5.64 5.35
N ASP A 188 13.85 5.79 6.50
CA ASP A 188 14.17 4.67 7.38
C ASP A 188 12.90 4.19 8.07
N VAL A 189 12.59 2.90 7.93
CA VAL A 189 11.43 2.27 8.58
C VAL A 189 11.88 1.57 9.86
N GLY A 190 12.96 0.79 9.80
CA GLY A 190 13.48 0.07 10.95
C GLY A 190 14.53 -0.96 10.59
N THR A 191 14.91 -1.77 11.56
CA THR A 191 15.82 -2.91 11.38
C THR A 191 15.21 -4.12 12.05
N ILE A 192 15.22 -5.26 11.36
CA ILE A 192 14.74 -6.55 11.86
C ILE A 192 15.97 -7.33 12.37
N PRO A 193 16.14 -7.48 13.70
CA PRO A 193 17.25 -8.23 14.25
C PRO A 193 17.22 -9.71 13.83
N ARG A 194 18.37 -10.38 13.91
CA ARG A 194 18.45 -11.81 13.66
C ARG A 194 17.55 -12.59 14.62
N GLY A 195 16.81 -13.55 14.08
CA GLY A 195 15.87 -14.40 14.81
C GLY A 195 14.56 -13.71 15.15
N GLN A 196 14.32 -12.49 14.67
CA GLN A 196 13.09 -11.75 14.90
C GLN A 196 12.27 -11.60 13.63
N ARG A 197 10.98 -11.38 13.86
CA ARG A 197 9.97 -11.15 12.85
C ARG A 197 9.28 -9.83 13.12
N TYR A 198 9.05 -9.07 12.07
CA TYR A 198 8.32 -7.81 12.17
C TYR A 198 7.20 -7.77 11.14
N LEU A 199 6.10 -7.16 11.53
CA LEU A 199 5.03 -6.78 10.64
C LEU A 199 5.24 -5.33 10.19
N ILE A 200 5.29 -5.14 8.89
CA ILE A 200 5.33 -3.83 8.25
C ILE A 200 3.93 -3.57 7.66
N GLN A 201 3.23 -2.55 8.14
CA GLN A 201 1.90 -2.19 7.61
C GLN A 201 1.99 -0.86 6.87
N MET A 202 1.87 -0.92 5.55
CA MET A 202 1.78 0.25 4.67
C MET A 202 0.31 0.56 4.40
N THR A 203 -0.19 1.66 4.98
CA THR A 203 -1.56 2.14 4.78
C THR A 203 -1.59 3.28 3.78
N THR A 204 -2.45 3.18 2.77
CA THR A 204 -2.61 4.18 1.69
C THR A 204 -3.70 5.20 1.98
N ARG A 205 -4.30 5.13 3.17
CA ARG A 205 -5.40 5.99 3.63
C ARG A 205 -4.91 6.85 4.77
N GLY A 206 -5.35 8.10 4.82
CA GLY A 206 -5.18 8.93 6.01
C GLY A 206 -6.11 8.47 7.12
N GLY A 207 -7.34 8.15 6.74
CA GLY A 207 -8.38 7.65 7.63
C GLY A 207 -9.72 7.64 6.90
N ALA A 208 -10.82 7.65 7.65
CA ALA A 208 -12.17 7.73 7.10
C ALA A 208 -12.89 8.98 7.62
N VAL A 209 -13.64 9.62 6.72
CA VAL A 209 -14.59 10.67 7.06
C VAL A 209 -15.97 10.03 7.07
N SER A 210 -16.67 10.19 8.19
CA SER A 210 -18.02 9.66 8.37
C SER A 210 -18.99 10.78 8.67
N GLY A 211 -20.25 10.59 8.28
CA GLY A 211 -21.30 11.57 8.55
C GLY A 211 -22.67 11.06 8.13
N THR A 212 -23.66 11.95 8.16
CA THR A 212 -25.04 11.68 7.76
C THR A 212 -25.48 12.68 6.71
N VAL A 213 -26.10 12.19 5.65
CA VAL A 213 -26.73 12.98 4.60
C VAL A 213 -28.23 13.03 4.84
N VAL A 214 -28.80 14.23 4.75
CA VAL A 214 -30.24 14.47 4.84
C VAL A 214 -30.74 15.21 3.60
N ASP A 215 -32.02 15.04 3.28
CA ASP A 215 -32.72 15.79 2.24
C ASP A 215 -33.16 17.19 2.73
N GLN A 216 -33.90 17.92 1.89
CA GLN A 216 -34.39 19.26 2.21
C GLN A 216 -35.40 19.29 3.38
N ALA A 217 -36.08 18.17 3.65
CA ALA A 217 -36.98 18.02 4.77
C ALA A 217 -36.25 17.59 6.07
N GLY A 218 -34.94 17.35 6.00
CA GLY A 218 -34.13 16.87 7.12
C GLY A 218 -34.24 15.34 7.33
N ALA A 219 -34.85 14.60 6.40
CA ALA A 219 -34.92 13.15 6.46
C ALA A 219 -33.63 12.52 5.89
N PRO A 220 -33.16 11.36 6.40
CA PRO A 220 -31.96 10.71 5.87
C PRO A 220 -32.10 10.34 4.39
N ALA A 221 -31.02 10.53 3.62
CA ALA A 221 -31.03 10.29 2.18
C ALA A 221 -29.78 9.57 1.67
N ALA A 222 -29.97 8.60 0.78
CA ALA A 222 -28.89 7.98 0.03
C ALA A 222 -28.46 8.92 -1.10
N ARG A 223 -27.19 9.36 -1.08
CA ARG A 223 -26.63 10.33 -2.01
C ARG A 223 -25.20 9.96 -2.37
N ARG A 224 -24.72 10.44 -3.52
CA ARG A 224 -23.30 10.40 -3.85
C ARG A 224 -22.56 11.42 -3.00
N VAL A 225 -21.59 10.97 -2.22
CA VAL A 225 -20.75 11.82 -1.36
C VAL A 225 -19.36 11.96 -1.97
N VAL A 226 -18.88 13.19 -2.09
CA VAL A 226 -17.56 13.53 -2.60
C VAL A 226 -16.85 14.40 -1.58
N ILE A 227 -15.63 14.02 -1.22
CA ILE A 227 -14.79 14.71 -0.25
C ILE A 227 -13.64 15.36 -0.99
N HIS A 228 -13.42 16.63 -0.70
CA HIS A 228 -12.38 17.44 -1.33
C HIS A 228 -11.40 17.95 -0.29
N GLU A 229 -10.11 18.02 -0.66
CA GLU A 229 -9.15 18.84 0.07
C GLU A 229 -9.53 20.32 -0.10
N ARG A 230 -9.58 21.07 1.00
CA ARG A 230 -10.06 22.45 0.99
C ARG A 230 -9.18 23.39 0.16
N GLU A 231 -7.86 23.23 0.27
CA GLU A 231 -6.91 24.18 -0.32
C GLU A 231 -6.84 24.05 -1.84
N THR A 232 -6.80 22.82 -2.34
CA THR A 232 -6.63 22.55 -3.79
C THR A 232 -7.95 22.28 -4.51
N GLY A 233 -9.02 21.92 -3.78
CA GLY A 233 -10.26 21.41 -4.35
C GLY A 233 -10.16 20.00 -4.93
N SER A 234 -9.00 19.32 -4.78
CA SER A 234 -8.80 17.95 -5.27
C SER A 234 -9.75 16.98 -4.58
N VAL A 235 -10.31 16.04 -5.34
CA VAL A 235 -11.16 14.98 -4.75
C VAL A 235 -10.26 13.95 -4.06
N VAL A 236 -10.49 13.74 -2.76
CA VAL A 236 -9.72 12.83 -1.90
C VAL A 236 -10.55 11.66 -1.35
N GLY A 237 -11.86 11.65 -1.61
CA GLY A 237 -12.75 10.55 -1.24
C GLY A 237 -14.05 10.59 -2.04
N ARG A 238 -14.59 9.41 -2.38
CA ARG A 238 -15.88 9.24 -3.06
C ARG A 238 -16.61 8.02 -2.51
N GLY A 239 -17.91 8.12 -2.37
CA GLY A 239 -18.75 7.01 -1.96
C GLY A 239 -20.24 7.33 -2.05
N MET A 240 -21.06 6.44 -1.50
CA MET A 240 -22.50 6.63 -1.33
C MET A 240 -22.82 6.64 0.15
N SER A 241 -23.77 7.47 0.58
CA SER A 241 -24.47 7.24 1.85
C SER A 241 -25.49 6.11 1.68
N GLY A 242 -25.76 5.42 2.79
CA GLY A 242 -26.83 4.43 2.90
C GLY A 242 -28.22 5.07 2.87
N THR A 243 -29.25 4.24 2.81
CA THR A 243 -30.66 4.67 2.92
C THR A 243 -30.99 5.28 4.28
N ASP A 244 -30.17 5.02 5.29
CA ASP A 244 -30.19 5.67 6.62
C ASP A 244 -29.41 6.99 6.65
N GLY A 245 -28.96 7.48 5.49
CA GLY A 245 -28.17 8.68 5.30
C GLY A 245 -26.71 8.56 5.73
N ARG A 246 -26.29 7.46 6.38
CA ARG A 246 -24.94 7.37 6.94
C ARG A 246 -23.91 7.03 5.87
N TYR A 247 -22.73 7.63 5.96
CA TYR A 247 -21.57 7.25 5.15
C TYR A 247 -20.32 7.11 6.01
N SER A 248 -19.39 6.30 5.53
CA SER A 248 -18.00 6.27 5.99
C SER A 248 -17.13 6.09 4.76
N ILE A 249 -16.38 7.12 4.41
CA ILE A 249 -15.59 7.18 3.19
C ILE A 249 -14.14 7.40 3.58
N ASP A 250 -13.32 6.43 3.19
CA ASP A 250 -11.89 6.54 3.33
C ASP A 250 -11.32 7.67 2.46
N VAL A 251 -10.39 8.43 3.02
CA VAL A 251 -9.75 9.57 2.35
C VAL A 251 -8.26 9.35 2.15
N SER A 252 -7.79 9.79 0.98
CA SER A 252 -6.37 9.78 0.60
C SER A 252 -5.68 11.10 0.96
N LEU A 253 -5.95 11.65 2.16
CA LEU A 253 -5.38 12.91 2.62
C LEU A 253 -4.62 12.74 3.94
N LEU A 254 -3.49 13.43 4.10
CA LEU A 254 -2.69 13.37 5.32
C LEU A 254 -3.47 13.85 6.56
N PRO A 255 -3.19 13.29 7.75
CA PRO A 255 -3.65 13.86 9.01
C PRO A 255 -3.30 15.36 9.13
N GLY A 256 -4.20 16.13 9.74
CA GLY A 256 -4.05 17.58 9.90
C GLY A 256 -4.42 18.44 8.68
N LYS A 257 -4.67 17.85 7.51
CA LYS A 257 -5.20 18.57 6.35
C LYS A 257 -6.71 18.81 6.47
N VAL A 258 -7.17 19.88 5.85
CA VAL A 258 -8.56 20.35 5.94
C VAL A 258 -9.35 19.91 4.72
N MET A 259 -10.57 19.42 4.94
CA MET A 259 -11.48 18.93 3.91
C MET A 259 -12.84 19.64 3.97
N TYR A 260 -13.59 19.54 2.87
CA TYR A 260 -15.03 19.79 2.82
C TYR A 260 -15.74 18.62 2.12
N VAL A 261 -16.99 18.39 2.49
CA VAL A 261 -17.80 17.28 2.00
C VAL A 261 -19.03 17.80 1.25
N ILE A 262 -19.25 17.30 0.05
CA ILE A 262 -20.43 17.58 -0.77
C ILE A 262 -21.23 16.28 -0.92
N ALA A 263 -22.55 16.34 -0.76
CA ALA A 263 -23.44 15.32 -1.31
C ALA A 263 -24.15 15.83 -2.56
N LEU A 264 -24.20 14.98 -3.58
CA LEU A 264 -24.83 15.24 -4.86
C LEU A 264 -26.15 14.47 -4.93
N ASP A 265 -27.22 15.18 -5.30
CA ASP A 265 -28.52 14.64 -5.66
C ASP A 265 -28.45 14.09 -7.10
N ASP A 266 -28.84 12.84 -7.31
CA ASP A 266 -28.86 12.16 -8.61
C ASP A 266 -30.23 12.17 -9.30
N GLU A 267 -31.29 12.68 -8.66
CA GLU A 267 -32.66 12.68 -9.18
C GLU A 267 -33.17 14.08 -9.57
N VAL A 268 -32.67 15.15 -8.93
CA VAL A 268 -33.01 16.54 -9.25
C VAL A 268 -31.76 17.40 -9.10
N ALA A 269 -31.39 18.18 -10.13
CA ALA A 269 -30.28 19.13 -10.01
C ALA A 269 -30.58 20.10 -8.84
N PRO A 270 -29.80 20.08 -7.74
CA PRO A 270 -30.14 20.88 -6.59
C PRO A 270 -29.83 22.35 -6.91
N LEU A 271 -30.72 23.27 -6.51
CA LEU A 271 -30.47 24.71 -6.58
C LEU A 271 -29.28 25.14 -5.71
N THR A 272 -28.86 24.29 -4.76
CA THR A 272 -27.70 24.46 -3.89
C THR A 272 -27.09 23.10 -3.56
N ASN A 273 -25.82 22.88 -3.86
CA ASN A 273 -25.06 21.75 -3.31
C ASN A 273 -25.04 21.89 -1.78
N ALA A 274 -25.55 20.91 -1.03
CA ALA A 274 -25.38 20.91 0.41
C ALA A 274 -23.92 20.59 0.72
N VAL A 275 -23.15 21.60 1.12
CA VAL A 275 -21.92 21.35 1.88
C VAL A 275 -22.38 20.76 3.21
N ILE A 276 -22.23 19.46 3.39
CA ILE A 276 -22.72 18.74 4.58
C ILE A 276 -21.80 18.96 5.77
N ALA A 277 -20.51 19.17 5.50
CA ALA A 277 -19.53 19.54 6.50
C ALA A 277 -18.42 20.35 5.84
N ASP A 278 -18.00 21.42 6.52
CA ASP A 278 -16.87 22.24 6.13
C ASP A 278 -15.84 22.30 7.27
N ARG A 279 -14.56 22.42 6.91
CA ARG A 279 -13.41 22.36 7.85
C ARG A 279 -13.27 21.05 8.62
N VAL A 280 -13.51 19.92 7.97
CA VAL A 280 -13.20 18.61 8.56
C VAL A 280 -11.68 18.46 8.62
N VAL A 281 -11.14 18.14 9.80
CA VAL A 281 -9.71 17.85 10.00
C VAL A 281 -9.58 16.40 10.38
N LEU A 282 -8.77 15.66 9.64
CA LEU A 282 -8.45 14.29 10.01
C LEU A 282 -7.50 14.31 11.23
N GLN A 283 -7.92 13.69 12.34
CA GLN A 283 -7.09 13.52 13.54
C GLN A 283 -6.01 12.47 13.31
#